data_AF-A0A127M9H6-F1
#
_entry.id   AF-A0A127M9H6-F1
#
_cell.length_a   1.000
_cell.length_b   1.000
_cell.length_c   1.000
_cell.angle_alpha   90.00
_cell.angle_beta   90.00
_cell.angle_gamma   90.00
#
_symmetry.space_group_name_H-M   'P 1'
#
loop_
_entity.id
_entity.type
_entity.pdbx_description
1 polymer ?
#
loop_
_entity_poly.entity_id
_entity_poly.type
_entity_poly.pdbx_seq_one_letter_code
_entity_poly.pdbx_strand_id
1 'polypeptide(L)'
;MSDILNAELAALLDKRALVGISYYDINGDTLQQRMLAGTVVRVTANDGITLRQSDEQEFTIPSSTAPWFIAPAGNYKTGDGEAVNNPDYLVTWDVHRCQDMDKPEGEHQWWEWVANTTPPSVG
;
A
#
# COMPACT_ATOMS: atom_id res chain seq x y z
N MET A 1 -7.88 0.00 -26.60
CA MET A 1 -7.88 -1.44 -26.29
C MET A 1 -8.34 -1.55 -24.85
N SER A 2 -9.37 -2.33 -24.64
CA SER A 2 -10.21 -2.37 -23.45
C SER A 2 -9.38 -2.46 -22.16
N ASP A 3 -9.47 -1.45 -21.31
CA ASP A 3 -9.22 -1.54 -19.87
C ASP A 3 -10.16 -2.59 -19.31
N ILE A 4 -9.82 -3.86 -19.50
CA ILE A 4 -10.37 -4.95 -18.72
C ILE A 4 -9.92 -4.61 -17.31
N LEU A 5 -10.83 -4.06 -16.50
CA LEU A 5 -10.69 -4.08 -15.05
C LEU A 5 -10.26 -5.51 -14.70
N ASN A 6 -9.00 -5.67 -14.31
CA ASN A 6 -8.49 -6.98 -13.94
C ASN A 6 -9.46 -7.52 -12.86
N ALA A 7 -10.04 -8.71 -13.07
CA ALA A 7 -11.14 -9.18 -12.24
C ALA A 7 -10.77 -9.20 -10.74
N GLU A 8 -9.49 -9.43 -10.47
CA GLU A 8 -8.89 -9.36 -9.13
C GLU A 8 -8.94 -7.95 -8.54
N LEU A 9 -8.62 -6.91 -9.32
CA LEU A 9 -8.71 -5.52 -8.88
C LEU A 9 -10.15 -5.12 -8.58
N ALA A 10 -11.08 -5.51 -9.45
CA ALA A 10 -12.50 -5.25 -9.24
C ALA A 10 -13.03 -5.90 -7.95
N ALA A 11 -12.49 -7.07 -7.56
CA ALA A 11 -12.85 -7.74 -6.31
C ALA A 11 -12.37 -7.00 -5.05
N LEU A 12 -11.44 -6.05 -5.18
CA LEU A 12 -10.97 -5.22 -4.08
C LEU A 12 -11.89 -4.04 -3.79
N LEU A 13 -12.77 -3.63 -4.71
CA LEU A 13 -13.68 -2.51 -4.49
C LEU A 13 -14.58 -2.75 -3.27
N ASP A 14 -14.80 -1.69 -2.48
CA ASP A 14 -15.57 -1.70 -1.24
C ASP A 14 -14.95 -2.55 -0.10
N LYS A 15 -13.73 -3.08 -0.30
CA LYS A 15 -13.02 -3.87 0.71
C LYS A 15 -12.24 -2.99 1.66
N ARG A 16 -12.25 -3.35 2.96
CA ARG A 16 -11.46 -2.65 3.96
C ARG A 16 -10.07 -3.27 4.01
N ALA A 17 -9.05 -2.46 3.79
CA ALA A 17 -7.67 -2.91 3.84
C ALA A 17 -6.87 -2.13 4.88
N LEU A 18 -5.97 -2.85 5.57
CA LEU A 18 -4.93 -2.25 6.39
C LEU A 18 -3.65 -2.20 5.57
N VAL A 19 -3.16 -1.01 5.28
CA VAL A 19 -1.96 -0.77 4.47
C VAL A 19 -0.80 -0.36 5.37
N GLY A 20 0.23 -1.19 5.45
CA GLY A 20 1.52 -0.87 6.05
C GLY A 20 2.52 -0.46 4.97
N ILE A 21 3.20 0.67 5.17
CA ILE A 21 4.18 1.21 4.24
C ILE A 21 5.46 1.48 5.01
N SER A 22 6.53 0.80 4.66
CA SER A 22 7.85 0.96 5.26
C SER A 22 8.74 1.73 4.31
N TYR A 23 9.26 2.88 4.73
CA TYR A 23 10.19 3.69 3.97
C TYR A 23 11.61 3.33 4.36
N TYR A 24 12.45 3.09 3.37
CA TYR A 24 13.87 2.76 3.54
C TYR A 24 14.74 3.80 2.83
N ASP A 25 15.88 4.13 3.42
CA ASP A 25 16.88 5.00 2.80
C ASP A 25 17.70 4.24 1.73
N ILE A 26 18.58 4.96 1.02
CA ILE A 26 19.48 4.39 0.00
C ILE A 26 20.40 3.29 0.56
N ASN A 27 20.65 3.31 1.87
CA ASN A 27 21.46 2.33 2.58
C ASN A 27 20.66 1.09 3.01
N GLY A 28 19.34 1.10 2.83
CA GLY A 28 18.43 0.05 3.32
C GLY A 28 17.99 0.22 4.78
N ASP A 29 18.40 1.31 5.44
CA ASP A 29 17.96 1.63 6.80
C ASP A 29 16.49 2.09 6.81
N THR A 30 15.71 1.60 7.78
CA THR A 30 14.32 2.02 7.95
C THR A 30 14.25 3.49 8.35
N LEU A 31 13.67 4.32 7.49
CA LEU A 31 13.41 5.73 7.74
C LEU A 31 12.16 5.91 8.60
N GLN A 32 11.05 5.32 8.16
CA GLN A 32 9.75 5.50 8.79
C GLN A 32 8.80 4.36 8.40
N GLN A 33 7.89 4.00 9.28
CA GLN A 33 6.76 3.14 8.94
C GLN A 33 5.46 3.93 9.07
N ARG A 34 4.61 3.87 8.06
CA ARG A 34 3.26 4.42 8.05
C ARG A 34 2.27 3.26 7.98
N MET A 35 1.28 3.26 8.85
CA MET A 35 0.20 2.27 8.78
C MET A 35 -1.13 3.00 8.77
N LEU A 36 -1.94 2.72 7.76
CA LEU A 36 -3.21 3.37 7.51
C LEU A 36 -4.25 2.32 7.15
N ALA A 37 -5.50 2.58 7.50
CA ALA A 37 -6.63 1.77 7.07
C ALA A 37 -7.55 2.59 6.19
N GLY A 38 -8.14 1.93 5.20
CA GLY A 38 -9.08 2.56 4.31
C GLY A 38 -9.93 1.54 3.56
N THR A 39 -11.02 2.04 2.99
CA THR A 39 -11.89 1.27 2.10
C THR A 39 -11.51 1.58 0.66
N VAL A 40 -11.36 0.55 -0.16
CA VAL A 40 -11.05 0.73 -1.59
C VAL A 40 -12.25 1.36 -2.30
N VAL A 41 -12.04 2.58 -2.78
CA VAL A 41 -13.08 3.35 -3.50
C VAL A 41 -12.86 3.37 -5.00
N ARG A 42 -11.62 3.12 -5.46
CA ARG A 42 -11.27 3.12 -6.88
C ARG A 42 -10.13 2.17 -7.17
N VAL A 43 -10.20 1.47 -8.30
CA VAL A 43 -9.15 0.58 -8.79
C VAL A 43 -8.96 0.81 -10.28
N THR A 44 -7.74 1.11 -10.69
CA THR A 44 -7.39 1.37 -12.08
C THR A 44 -6.02 0.77 -12.37
N ALA A 45 -5.87 0.03 -13.47
CA ALA A 45 -4.58 -0.58 -13.82
C ALA A 45 -3.47 0.46 -14.02
N ASN A 46 -3.80 1.62 -14.62
CA ASN A 46 -2.86 2.72 -14.86
C ASN A 46 -2.67 3.67 -13.65
N ASP A 47 -3.75 3.95 -12.91
CA ASP A 47 -3.77 4.99 -11.86
C ASP A 47 -3.46 4.42 -10.46
N GLY A 48 -3.58 3.10 -10.27
CA GLY A 48 -3.41 2.45 -8.98
C GLY A 48 -4.72 2.08 -8.28
N ILE A 49 -4.62 1.71 -7.01
CA ILE A 49 -5.74 1.41 -6.12
C ILE A 49 -5.86 2.55 -5.12
N THR A 50 -6.99 3.26 -5.13
CA THR A 50 -7.28 4.35 -4.20
C THR A 50 -8.12 3.84 -3.03
N LEU A 51 -7.62 4.06 -1.82
CA LEU A 51 -8.28 3.79 -0.57
C LEU A 51 -8.73 5.10 0.08
N ARG A 52 -9.95 5.13 0.59
CA ARG A 52 -10.46 6.24 1.40
C ARG A 52 -10.34 5.90 2.89
N GLN A 53 -9.62 6.74 3.62
CA GLN A 53 -9.45 6.66 5.07
C GLN A 53 -10.68 7.20 5.80
N SER A 54 -10.75 6.97 7.12
CA SER A 54 -11.86 7.45 7.96
C SER A 54 -11.97 8.99 8.01
N ASP A 55 -10.86 9.70 7.84
CA ASP A 55 -10.77 11.17 7.77
C ASP A 55 -11.08 11.72 6.36
N GLU A 56 -11.76 10.94 5.52
CA GLU A 56 -12.08 11.29 4.12
C GLU A 56 -10.85 11.46 3.20
N GLN A 57 -9.65 11.28 3.73
CA GLN A 57 -8.41 11.36 2.97
C GLN A 57 -8.25 10.16 2.03
N GLU A 58 -7.87 10.43 0.78
CA GLU A 58 -7.68 9.41 -0.24
C GLU A 58 -6.19 9.10 -0.38
N PHE A 59 -5.86 7.82 -0.41
CA PHE A 59 -4.50 7.33 -0.56
C PHE A 59 -4.43 6.33 -1.71
N THR A 60 -3.58 6.61 -2.70
CA THR A 60 -3.41 5.76 -3.87
C THR A 60 -2.12 4.97 -3.77
N ILE A 61 -2.23 3.64 -3.85
CA ILE A 61 -1.11 2.71 -3.96
C ILE A 61 -1.02 2.15 -5.38
N PRO A 62 0.12 1.56 -5.78
CA PRO A 62 0.23 0.92 -7.08
C PRO A 62 -0.85 -0.15 -7.30
N SER A 63 -1.22 -0.41 -8.56
CA SER A 63 -2.26 -1.36 -8.96
C SER A 63 -1.86 -2.84 -8.79
N SER A 64 -0.84 -3.12 -7.98
CA SER A 64 -0.37 -4.48 -7.73
C SER A 64 -1.22 -5.15 -6.65
N THR A 65 -1.73 -6.34 -6.97
CA THR A 65 -2.40 -7.24 -6.03
C THR A 65 -1.43 -8.18 -5.32
N ALA A 66 -0.15 -8.18 -5.70
CA ALA A 66 0.87 -9.06 -5.10
C ALA A 66 1.02 -8.94 -3.56
N PRO A 67 0.92 -7.73 -2.96
CA PRO A 67 1.01 -7.60 -1.50
C PRO A 67 -0.35 -7.72 -0.80
N TRP A 68 -1.43 -8.12 -1.48
CA TRP A 68 -2.76 -8.22 -0.88
C TRP A 68 -2.98 -9.59 -0.26
N PHE A 69 -2.96 -9.65 1.07
CA PHE A 69 -3.23 -10.86 1.84
C PHE A 69 -4.59 -10.77 2.50
N ILE A 70 -5.31 -11.89 2.60
CA ILE A 70 -6.54 -11.94 3.39
C ILE A 70 -6.18 -11.68 4.86
N ALA A 71 -6.79 -10.65 5.44
CA ALA A 71 -6.57 -10.36 6.84
C ALA A 71 -7.36 -11.34 7.71
N PRO A 72 -6.74 -11.98 8.72
CA PRO A 72 -7.51 -12.74 9.68
C PRO A 72 -8.45 -11.81 10.45
N ALA A 73 -9.65 -12.31 10.76
CA ALA A 73 -10.59 -11.57 11.60
C ALA A 73 -9.93 -11.27 12.95
N GLY A 74 -9.98 -10.01 13.36
CA GLY A 74 -9.25 -9.51 14.51
C GLY A 74 -9.39 -8.01 14.68
N ASN A 75 -8.83 -7.51 15.77
CA ASN A 75 -8.76 -6.08 16.05
C ASN A 75 -7.35 -5.60 15.75
N TYR A 76 -7.23 -4.77 14.73
CA TYR A 76 -5.97 -4.16 14.31
C TYR A 76 -5.92 -2.71 14.78
N LYS A 77 -4.72 -2.16 14.82
CA LYS A 77 -4.50 -0.74 15.09
C LYS A 77 -3.62 -0.14 14.00
N THR A 78 -3.98 1.03 13.51
CA THR A 78 -3.11 1.82 12.63
C THR A 78 -2.01 2.49 13.44
N GLY A 79 -1.03 3.08 12.75
CA GLY A 79 0.05 3.83 13.41
C GLY A 79 -0.45 5.03 14.22
N ASP A 80 -1.62 5.56 13.87
CA ASP A 80 -2.28 6.68 14.55
C ASP A 80 -3.12 6.23 15.76
N GLY A 81 -3.26 4.92 15.98
CA GLY A 81 -4.07 4.36 17.06
C GLY A 81 -5.54 4.15 16.70
N GLU A 82 -5.93 4.34 15.44
CA GLU A 82 -7.28 3.99 14.96
C GLU A 82 -7.49 2.48 15.06
N ALA A 83 -8.59 2.08 15.70
CA ALA A 83 -8.99 0.68 15.78
C ALA A 83 -9.66 0.22 14.48
N VAL A 84 -9.11 -0.82 13.88
CA VAL A 84 -9.55 -1.40 12.61
C VAL A 84 -10.06 -2.81 12.90
N ASN A 85 -11.38 -2.95 12.92
CA ASN A 85 -12.02 -4.22 13.24
C ASN A 85 -12.24 -5.01 11.96
N ASN A 86 -11.75 -6.25 11.91
CA ASN A 86 -11.93 -7.20 10.81
C ASN A 86 -11.72 -6.57 9.42
N PRO A 87 -10.52 -6.06 9.09
CA PRO A 87 -10.21 -5.73 7.72
C PRO A 87 -10.38 -6.98 6.83
N ASP A 88 -10.70 -6.78 5.55
CA ASP A 88 -10.72 -7.86 4.56
C ASP A 88 -9.29 -8.22 4.13
N TYR A 89 -8.41 -7.22 4.01
CA TYR A 89 -7.05 -7.39 3.49
C TYR A 89 -5.97 -6.70 4.32
N LEU A 90 -4.78 -7.30 4.36
CA LEU A 90 -3.53 -6.69 4.80
C LEU A 90 -2.67 -6.45 3.57
N VAL A 91 -2.16 -5.23 3.45
CA VAL A 91 -1.32 -4.82 2.33
C VAL A 91 -0.03 -4.22 2.87
N THR A 92 1.11 -4.72 2.42
CA THR A 92 2.42 -4.23 2.86
C THR A 92 3.27 -3.78 1.69
N TRP A 93 3.78 -2.56 1.77
CA TRP A 93 4.63 -1.94 0.75
C TRP A 93 5.94 -1.49 1.37
N ASP A 94 7.04 -1.80 0.69
CA ASP A 94 8.36 -1.36 1.06
C ASP A 94 8.81 -0.32 0.04
N VAL A 95 9.01 0.91 0.48
CA VAL A 95 9.35 2.06 -0.36
C VAL A 95 10.82 2.38 -0.18
N HIS A 96 11.65 1.92 -1.12
CA HIS A 96 13.09 2.10 -1.07
C HIS A 96 13.48 3.39 -1.78
N ARG A 97 14.27 4.23 -1.11
CA ARG A 97 14.88 5.39 -1.75
C ARG A 97 16.01 4.90 -2.65
N CYS A 98 15.91 5.19 -3.94
CA CYS A 98 16.99 4.94 -4.90
C CYS A 98 17.58 6.28 -5.32
N GLN A 99 18.82 6.55 -4.92
CA GLN A 99 19.59 7.63 -5.53
C GLN A 99 20.23 7.05 -6.79
N ASP A 100 19.75 7.46 -7.95
CA ASP A 100 20.36 7.09 -9.21
C ASP A 100 21.72 7.79 -9.30
N MET A 101 22.80 7.08 -8.93
CA MET A 101 24.18 7.61 -8.97
C MET A 101 24.67 7.88 -10.40
N ASP A 102 23.94 7.46 -11.43
CA ASP A 102 24.36 7.49 -12.84
C ASP A 102 23.66 8.61 -13.66
N LYS A 103 22.74 9.37 -13.05
CA LYS A 103 22.01 10.46 -13.73
C LYS A 103 22.46 11.83 -13.18
N PRO A 104 22.75 12.81 -14.06
CA PRO A 104 23.17 14.14 -13.62
C PRO A 104 22.10 14.78 -12.73
N GLU A 105 22.56 15.43 -11.66
CA GLU A 105 21.73 16.09 -10.65
C GLU A 105 20.65 16.96 -11.28
N GLY A 106 19.42 16.44 -11.21
CA GLY A 106 18.19 17.09 -11.60
C GLY A 106 17.08 16.50 -10.75
N GLU A 107 17.01 16.97 -9.51
CA GLU A 107 15.83 17.17 -8.65
C GLU A 107 14.86 16.00 -8.33
N HIS A 108 15.03 14.81 -8.89
CA HIS A 108 14.06 13.73 -8.71
C HIS A 108 14.60 12.68 -7.73
N GLN A 109 14.11 12.73 -6.48
CA GLN A 109 14.26 11.61 -5.55
C GLN A 109 13.36 10.47 -6.03
N TRP A 110 13.96 9.37 -6.47
CA TRP A 110 13.20 8.21 -6.93
C TRP A 110 12.91 7.29 -5.74
N TRP A 111 11.63 7.02 -5.53
CA TRP A 111 11.15 6.06 -4.56
C TRP A 111 10.66 4.83 -5.32
N GLU A 112 11.25 3.68 -5.05
CA GLU A 112 10.83 2.42 -5.62
C GLU A 112 9.83 1.74 -4.68
N TRP A 113 8.61 1.51 -5.18
CA TRP A 113 7.59 0.77 -4.46
C TRP A 113 7.75 -0.73 -4.70
N VAL A 114 8.16 -1.44 -3.67
CA VAL A 114 8.34 -2.89 -3.66
C VAL A 114 7.14 -3.51 -2.95
N ALA A 115 6.36 -4.31 -3.70
CA ALA A 115 5.26 -5.06 -3.12
C ALA A 115 5.81 -6.16 -2.22
N ASN A 116 5.46 -6.14 -0.94
CA ASN A 116 5.88 -7.19 -0.04
C ASN A 116 5.04 -8.45 -0.31
N THR A 117 5.68 -9.49 -0.85
CA THR A 117 5.03 -10.77 -1.16
C THR A 117 5.06 -11.75 0.00
N THR A 118 5.58 -11.33 1.15
CA THR A 118 5.59 -12.13 2.37
C THR A 118 4.37 -11.76 3.22
N PRO A 119 3.55 -12.74 3.63
CA PRO A 119 2.42 -12.46 4.48
C PRO A 119 2.90 -11.85 5.82
N PRO A 120 2.31 -10.73 6.27
CA PRO A 120 2.67 -10.16 7.55
C PRO A 120 2.30 -11.12 8.68
N SER A 121 3.26 -11.46 9.53
CA SER A 121 3.01 -12.23 10.76
C SER A 121 2.29 -11.34 11.77
N VAL A 122 0.97 -11.52 11.86
CA VAL A 122 0.14 -10.91 12.90
C VAL A 122 0.15 -11.85 14.09
N GLY A 123 0.99 -11.54 15.08
CA GLY A 123 1.19 -12.31 16.31
C GLY A 123 0.31 -11.83 17.45
#